data_AF-A0A0C2GBA3-F1
#
_entry.id   AF-A0A0C2GBA3-F1
#
_cell.length_a   1.000
_cell.length_b   1.000
_cell.length_c   1.000
_cell.angle_alpha   90.00
_cell.angle_beta   90.00
_cell.angle_gamma   90.00
#
_symmetry.space_group_name_H-M   'P 1'
#
loop_
_entity.id
_entity.type
_entity.pdbx_description
1 polymer ?
#
loop_
_entity_poly.entity_id
_entity_poly.type
_entity_poly.pdbx_seq_one_letter_code
_entity_poly.pdbx_strand_id
1 'polypeptide(L)'
;MTPSLNGARNPVQSLGVRYGENLRITVAANQGGRKYMEDRVHIETIREENGSIKFTFCGIFDGHGGHEASEYVRRNLLDNIMKSELFDSDDDDDILEAIRLGFLTTHHGIWKIFQGKMEHLYLLTFQELIKLKSNFASAIVHLFSSPPPPISPTTAITILSPSRPEWPRTASGYPSTAGTTVSIAIIRNGKLYTGHVGDSAIILLKRSYLKDNSEDLVPHRLTIDHKPESEDEQARIRIAGGSYVISFLDFPPLWYFTVADFGDSPQMLPIVIKKPPYVALKSGVARVVWTRPLKHHTGPVRRSTPTESIPFLAVARSLGDVWSYCEDTKEFIVSPEPDLAVREITGELYHC
;
A
#
# COMPACT_ATOMS: atom_id res chain seq x y z
N MET A 1 74.18 23.84 3.36
CA MET A 1 72.78 24.28 3.41
C MET A 1 72.02 23.51 2.35
N THR A 2 71.32 22.46 2.76
CA THR A 2 70.45 21.62 1.92
C THR A 2 69.07 21.65 2.56
N PRO A 3 68.03 22.18 1.91
CA PRO A 3 66.72 22.27 2.54
C PRO A 3 65.99 20.92 2.43
N SER A 4 65.49 20.43 3.56
CA SER A 4 64.56 19.30 3.63
C SER A 4 63.17 19.77 3.19
N LEU A 5 62.64 19.17 2.13
CA LEU A 5 61.23 19.35 1.75
C LEU A 5 60.40 18.25 2.40
N ASN A 6 59.84 18.58 3.58
CA ASN A 6 58.63 17.96 4.08
C ASN A 6 57.47 18.35 3.17
N GLY A 7 56.99 17.42 2.36
CA GLY A 7 55.72 17.54 1.64
C GLY A 7 54.81 16.40 2.08
N ALA A 8 54.08 16.59 3.18
CA ALA A 8 52.97 15.73 3.52
C ALA A 8 51.99 15.75 2.34
N ARG A 9 51.82 14.60 1.69
CA ARG A 9 50.77 14.40 0.68
C ARG A 9 49.45 14.50 1.42
N ASN A 10 48.77 15.64 1.28
CA ASN A 10 47.34 15.72 1.57
C ASN A 10 46.66 14.59 0.79
N PRO A 11 45.90 13.70 1.44
CA PRO A 11 45.07 12.77 0.71
C PRO A 11 44.07 13.65 -0.03
N VAL A 12 44.17 13.66 -1.36
CA VAL A 12 43.12 14.16 -2.23
C VAL A 12 41.88 13.38 -1.82
N GLN A 13 40.94 14.03 -1.12
CA GLN A 13 39.58 13.53 -1.03
C GLN A 13 39.13 13.39 -2.48
N SER A 14 39.13 12.16 -2.98
CA SER A 14 38.37 11.85 -4.19
C SER A 14 36.96 12.32 -3.87
N LEU A 15 36.51 13.39 -4.53
CA LEU A 15 35.08 13.68 -4.63
C LEU A 15 34.51 12.48 -5.39
N GLY A 16 34.21 11.42 -4.63
CA GLY A 16 33.55 10.24 -5.14
C GLY A 16 32.24 10.70 -5.77
N VAL A 17 32.00 10.25 -6.99
CA VAL A 17 30.73 10.47 -7.68
C VAL A 17 29.61 10.08 -6.71
N ARG A 18 28.82 11.04 -6.26
CA ARG A 18 27.67 10.77 -5.40
C ARG A 18 26.63 10.05 -6.25
N TYR A 19 26.30 8.82 -5.87
CA TYR A 19 25.29 8.03 -6.56
C TYR A 19 23.93 8.76 -6.51
N GLY A 20 23.31 8.91 -7.68
CA GLY A 20 22.08 9.68 -7.87
C GLY A 20 22.23 11.00 -8.66
N GLU A 21 23.46 11.50 -8.87
CA GLU A 21 23.69 12.78 -9.58
C GLU A 21 23.71 12.63 -11.12
N ASN A 22 24.05 11.45 -11.63
CA ASN A 22 24.14 11.14 -13.08
C ASN A 22 23.19 10.01 -13.49
N LEU A 23 21.97 9.99 -12.94
CA LEU A 23 20.99 8.96 -13.23
C LEU A 23 20.36 9.18 -14.62
N ARG A 24 20.43 8.17 -15.48
CA ARG A 24 19.67 8.15 -16.73
C ARG A 24 18.48 7.21 -16.59
N ILE A 25 17.28 7.76 -16.65
CA ILE A 25 16.04 6.99 -16.52
C ILE A 25 15.39 6.86 -17.89
N THR A 26 14.96 5.65 -18.23
CA THR A 26 14.17 5.38 -19.43
C THR A 26 12.94 4.60 -19.02
N VAL A 27 11.80 4.96 -19.61
CA VAL A 27 10.52 4.33 -19.33
C VAL A 27 9.90 3.89 -20.64
N ALA A 28 9.36 2.67 -20.66
CA ALA A 28 8.57 2.15 -21.75
C ALA A 28 7.30 1.51 -21.18
N ALA A 29 6.17 1.77 -21.82
CA ALA A 29 4.88 1.21 -21.45
C ALA A 29 4.13 0.81 -22.72
N ASN A 30 3.47 -0.34 -22.71
CA ASN A 30 2.77 -0.87 -23.87
C ASN A 30 1.49 -1.58 -23.42
N GLN A 31 0.33 -1.13 -23.91
CA GLN A 31 -0.96 -1.75 -23.62
C GLN A 31 -1.04 -3.22 -24.08
N GLY A 32 -0.28 -3.58 -25.11
CA GLY A 32 -0.32 -4.90 -25.72
C GLY A 32 -1.72 -5.27 -26.21
N GLY A 33 -2.13 -6.51 -26.00
CA GLY A 33 -3.45 -7.02 -26.39
C GLY A 33 -4.59 -6.71 -25.43
N ARG A 34 -4.36 -5.90 -24.37
CA ARG A 34 -5.42 -5.55 -23.41
C ARG A 34 -6.37 -4.53 -24.01
N LYS A 35 -7.62 -4.52 -23.55
CA LYS A 35 -8.66 -3.60 -24.04
C LYS A 35 -8.40 -2.15 -23.62
N TYR A 36 -7.73 -1.94 -22.48
CA TYR A 36 -7.38 -0.64 -21.91
C TYR A 36 -6.02 -0.73 -21.22
N MET A 37 -5.32 0.40 -21.14
CA MET A 37 -4.06 0.55 -20.40
C MET A 37 -4.34 0.97 -18.96
N GLU A 38 -4.28 0.02 -18.03
CA GLU A 38 -4.51 0.24 -16.60
C GLU A 38 -3.22 0.67 -15.87
N ASP A 39 -2.06 0.34 -16.41
CA ASP A 39 -0.78 0.61 -15.75
C ASP A 39 -0.41 2.10 -15.82
N ARG A 40 0.32 2.55 -14.81
CA ARG A 40 0.83 3.91 -14.67
C ARG A 40 2.27 3.89 -14.20
N VAL A 41 2.99 4.94 -14.55
CA VAL A 41 4.37 5.19 -14.14
C VAL A 41 4.50 6.64 -13.65
N HIS A 42 5.34 6.84 -12.65
CA HIS A 42 5.71 8.17 -12.17
C HIS A 42 7.20 8.22 -11.91
N ILE A 43 7.91 9.05 -12.67
CA ILE A 43 9.32 9.37 -12.43
C ILE A 43 9.41 10.86 -12.12
N GLU A 44 10.04 11.23 -11.01
CA GLU A 44 10.23 12.62 -10.64
C GLU A 44 11.57 12.80 -9.90
N THR A 45 12.35 13.82 -10.28
CA THR A 45 13.60 14.19 -9.61
C THR A 45 13.41 15.54 -8.92
N ILE A 46 13.43 15.54 -7.59
CA ILE A 46 13.33 16.74 -6.77
C ILE A 46 14.73 17.29 -6.51
N ARG A 47 14.88 18.60 -6.66
CA ARG A 47 16.16 19.32 -6.49
C ARG A 47 16.06 20.31 -5.32
N GLU A 48 17.20 20.51 -4.67
CA GLU A 48 17.40 21.58 -3.71
C GLU A 48 17.50 22.94 -4.40
N GLU A 49 17.41 24.03 -3.64
CA GLU A 49 17.53 25.40 -4.16
C GLU A 49 18.86 25.67 -4.88
N ASN A 50 19.93 25.00 -4.44
CA ASN A 50 21.26 25.10 -5.05
C ASN A 50 21.40 24.29 -6.36
N GLY A 51 20.32 23.63 -6.81
CA GLY A 51 20.28 22.82 -8.03
C GLY A 51 20.76 21.37 -7.87
N SER A 52 21.29 20.99 -6.71
CA SER A 52 21.66 19.59 -6.42
C SER A 52 20.41 18.71 -6.32
N ILE A 53 20.55 17.42 -6.61
CA ILE A 53 19.44 16.47 -6.53
C ILE A 53 19.19 16.15 -5.06
N LYS A 54 17.98 16.44 -4.56
CA LYS A 54 17.53 16.03 -3.23
C LYS A 54 17.22 14.54 -3.22
N PHE A 55 16.37 14.10 -4.15
CA PHE A 55 16.11 12.68 -4.40
C PHE A 55 15.48 12.47 -5.79
N THR A 56 15.48 11.22 -6.24
CA THR A 56 14.68 10.78 -7.39
C THR A 56 13.69 9.71 -6.96
N PHE A 57 12.43 9.88 -7.34
CA PHE A 57 11.34 8.94 -7.15
C PHE A 57 11.03 8.22 -8.47
N CYS A 58 10.89 6.91 -8.40
CA CYS A 58 10.40 6.06 -9.48
C CYS A 58 9.27 5.19 -8.94
N GLY A 59 8.11 5.20 -9.58
CA GLY A 59 6.94 4.39 -9.19
C GLY A 59 6.32 3.69 -10.40
N ILE A 60 6.03 2.40 -10.25
CA ILE A 60 5.27 1.57 -11.19
C ILE A 60 3.99 1.13 -10.50
N PHE A 61 2.88 1.26 -11.21
CA PHE A 61 1.55 0.95 -10.71
C PHE A 61 0.81 0.09 -11.74
N ASP A 62 0.73 -1.22 -11.52
CA ASP A 62 -0.05 -2.14 -12.37
C ASP A 62 -1.50 -2.10 -11.90
N GLY A 63 -2.40 -1.60 -12.74
CA GLY A 63 -3.80 -1.38 -12.38
C GLY A 63 -4.67 -2.58 -12.72
N HIS A 64 -5.72 -2.81 -11.94
CA HIS A 64 -6.70 -3.86 -12.21
C HIS A 64 -8.11 -3.40 -11.89
N GLY A 65 -9.09 -3.89 -12.68
CA GLY A 65 -10.51 -3.59 -12.43
C GLY A 65 -10.89 -2.14 -12.70
N GLY A 66 -10.08 -1.42 -13.48
CA GLY A 66 -10.13 0.02 -13.75
C GLY A 66 -8.75 0.68 -13.60
N HIS A 67 -8.52 1.78 -14.32
CA HIS A 67 -7.28 2.56 -14.23
C HIS A 67 -7.33 3.67 -13.15
N GLU A 68 -8.45 3.78 -12.43
CA GLU A 68 -8.70 4.89 -11.52
C GLU A 68 -7.79 4.84 -10.29
N ALA A 69 -7.55 3.64 -9.76
CA ALA A 69 -6.65 3.42 -8.63
C ALA A 69 -5.19 3.73 -8.99
N SER A 70 -4.69 3.17 -10.10
CA SER A 70 -3.33 3.44 -10.58
C SER A 70 -3.12 4.91 -10.89
N GLU A 71 -4.10 5.59 -11.50
CA GLU A 71 -4.04 7.03 -11.76
C GLU A 71 -4.09 7.85 -10.46
N TYR A 72 -4.91 7.47 -9.49
CA TYR A 72 -4.96 8.16 -8.20
C TYR A 72 -3.64 8.01 -7.44
N VAL A 73 -3.10 6.79 -7.36
CA VAL A 73 -1.81 6.52 -6.70
C VAL A 73 -0.69 7.31 -7.39
N ARG A 74 -0.63 7.28 -8.73
CA ARG A 74 0.36 8.03 -9.53
C ARG A 74 0.40 9.52 -9.14
N ARG A 75 -0.77 10.13 -8.93
CA ARG A 75 -0.91 11.57 -8.65
C ARG A 75 -0.70 11.98 -7.20
N ASN A 76 -0.85 11.07 -6.24
CA ASN A 76 -0.94 11.43 -4.82
C ASN A 76 0.11 10.76 -3.94
N LEU A 77 0.69 9.63 -4.36
CA LEU A 77 1.55 8.84 -3.48
C LEU A 77 2.80 9.62 -3.05
N LEU A 78 3.54 10.18 -4.02
CA LEU A 78 4.76 10.94 -3.72
C LEU A 78 4.47 12.15 -2.82
N ASP A 79 3.44 12.95 -3.14
CA ASP A 79 3.01 14.08 -2.31
C ASP A 79 2.67 13.65 -0.89
N ASN A 80 2.00 12.51 -0.71
CA ASN A 80 1.64 12.01 0.62
C ASN A 80 2.86 11.51 1.41
N ILE A 81 3.87 10.95 0.74
CA ILE A 81 5.15 10.60 1.37
C ILE A 81 5.87 11.88 1.81
N MET A 82 6.00 12.87 0.91
CA MET A 82 6.71 14.13 1.16
C MET A 82 6.06 15.03 2.21
N LYS A 83 4.75 14.90 2.45
CA LYS A 83 4.05 15.64 3.51
C LYS A 83 4.43 15.19 4.93
N SER A 84 5.04 14.01 5.08
CA SER A 84 5.50 13.53 6.38
C SER A 84 6.79 14.25 6.77
N GLU A 85 6.83 14.86 7.96
CA GLU A 85 8.06 15.46 8.51
C GLU A 85 9.18 14.42 8.66
N LEU A 86 8.83 13.14 8.85
CA LEU A 86 9.78 12.03 8.91
C LEU A 86 10.53 11.85 7.58
N PHE A 87 9.95 12.26 6.46
CA PHE A 87 10.61 12.15 5.16
C PHE A 87 11.78 13.11 5.03
N ASP A 88 11.86 14.20 5.80
CA ASP A 88 13.01 15.10 5.78
C ASP A 88 14.11 14.67 6.76
N SER A 89 13.90 13.61 7.55
CA SER A 89 14.90 13.02 8.44
C SER A 89 16.10 12.44 7.65
N ASP A 90 17.22 12.24 8.35
CA ASP A 90 18.38 11.48 7.87
C ASP A 90 18.41 10.06 8.44
N ASP A 91 17.49 9.73 9.35
CA ASP A 91 17.31 8.39 9.89
C ASP A 91 16.53 7.51 8.91
N ASP A 92 17.03 6.29 8.68
CA ASP A 92 16.44 5.38 7.69
C ASP A 92 15.05 4.90 8.12
N ASP A 93 14.82 4.66 9.41
CA ASP A 93 13.54 4.16 9.92
C ASP A 93 12.46 5.23 9.81
N ASP A 94 12.80 6.50 10.05
CA ASP A 94 11.91 7.64 9.84
C ASP A 94 11.47 7.74 8.36
N ILE A 95 12.41 7.63 7.43
CA ILE A 95 12.11 7.68 5.99
C ILE A 95 11.24 6.49 5.58
N LEU A 96 11.53 5.28 6.09
CA LEU A 96 10.70 4.09 5.82
C LEU A 96 9.29 4.27 6.39
N GLU A 97 9.13 4.81 7.60
CA GLU A 97 7.80 5.10 8.16
C GLU A 97 7.06 6.18 7.35
N ALA A 98 7.77 7.20 6.84
CA ALA A 98 7.17 8.18 5.94
C ALA A 98 6.62 7.52 4.66
N ILE A 99 7.35 6.57 4.10
CA ILE A 99 6.89 5.79 2.94
C ILE A 99 5.64 4.98 3.33
N ARG A 100 5.68 4.27 4.46
CA ARG A 100 4.53 3.50 4.99
C ARG A 100 3.28 4.35 5.11
N LEU A 101 3.40 5.50 5.79
CA LEU A 101 2.32 6.45 5.99
C LEU A 101 1.82 7.02 4.66
N GLY A 102 2.69 7.23 3.68
CA GLY A 102 2.32 7.63 2.33
C GLY A 102 1.42 6.62 1.62
N PHE A 103 1.75 5.32 1.71
CA PHE A 103 0.91 4.23 1.15
C PHE A 103 -0.46 4.19 1.82
N LEU A 104 -0.50 4.16 3.15
CA LEU A 104 -1.75 4.09 3.92
C LEU A 104 -2.62 5.33 3.70
N THR A 105 -2.02 6.53 3.72
CA THR A 105 -2.74 7.79 3.45
C THR A 105 -3.34 7.79 2.05
N THR A 106 -2.60 7.30 1.06
CA THR A 106 -3.07 7.21 -0.33
C THR A 106 -4.22 6.20 -0.45
N HIS A 107 -4.12 5.03 0.18
CA HIS A 107 -5.21 4.05 0.24
C HIS A 107 -6.47 4.64 0.89
N HIS A 108 -6.32 5.30 2.03
CA HIS A 108 -7.45 5.95 2.71
C HIS A 108 -8.04 7.11 1.90
N GLY A 109 -7.22 7.81 1.11
CA GLY A 109 -7.69 8.79 0.13
C GLY A 109 -8.64 8.16 -0.89
N ILE A 110 -8.29 7.00 -1.43
CA ILE A 110 -9.18 6.21 -2.29
C ILE A 110 -10.43 5.79 -1.52
N TRP A 111 -10.29 5.20 -0.33
CA TRP A 111 -11.41 4.78 0.51
C TRP A 111 -12.46 5.89 0.75
N LYS A 112 -12.01 7.12 1.00
CA LYS A 112 -12.88 8.29 1.19
C LYS A 112 -13.71 8.63 -0.05
N ILE A 113 -13.17 8.43 -1.26
CA ILE A 113 -13.92 8.61 -2.51
C ILE A 113 -15.14 7.67 -2.53
N PHE A 114 -14.97 6.43 -2.09
CA PHE A 114 -16.01 5.41 -2.10
C PHE A 114 -17.05 5.56 -0.99
N GLN A 115 -16.65 6.01 0.20
CA GLN A 115 -17.60 6.15 1.31
C GLN A 115 -18.51 7.37 1.20
N GLY A 116 -18.15 8.39 0.41
CA GLY A 116 -19.02 9.51 0.03
C GLY A 116 -19.62 10.38 1.16
N LYS A 117 -19.52 10.03 2.45
CA LYS A 117 -20.30 10.63 3.55
C LYS A 117 -19.70 10.41 4.95
N MET A 118 -18.53 10.95 5.25
CA MET A 118 -18.15 11.20 6.65
C MET A 118 -17.67 12.64 6.78
N GLU A 119 -18.64 13.55 6.88
CA GLU A 119 -18.41 14.81 7.61
C GLU A 119 -18.28 14.45 9.09
N HIS A 120 -17.21 14.95 9.71
CA HIS A 120 -17.06 15.14 11.15
C HIS A 120 -17.36 13.92 12.04
N LEU A 121 -16.37 13.05 12.25
CA LEU A 121 -15.95 12.45 13.53
C LEU A 121 -14.91 11.35 13.19
N TYR A 122 -13.82 11.25 13.96
CA TYR A 122 -12.61 10.41 13.73
C TYR A 122 -11.46 11.02 12.91
N LEU A 123 -11.37 12.35 12.85
CA LEU A 123 -10.07 13.02 12.69
C LEU A 123 -9.53 13.38 14.07
N LEU A 124 -8.99 12.38 14.77
CA LEU A 124 -7.67 12.62 15.34
C LEU A 124 -6.74 12.09 14.26
N THR A 125 -5.99 12.99 13.65
CA THR A 125 -5.00 12.59 12.65
C THR A 125 -4.05 11.57 13.29
N PHE A 126 -3.59 10.58 12.54
CA PHE A 126 -2.58 9.63 13.02
C PHE A 126 -1.33 10.37 13.55
N GLN A 127 -1.06 11.57 13.02
CA GLN A 127 -0.05 12.53 13.50
C GLN A 127 -0.34 13.08 14.92
N GLU A 128 -1.59 13.33 15.28
CA GLU A 128 -1.98 13.71 16.66
C GLU A 128 -1.88 12.53 17.64
N LEU A 129 -2.16 11.30 17.20
CA LEU A 129 -2.00 10.09 18.03
C LEU A 129 -0.52 9.80 18.37
N ILE A 130 0.41 10.12 17.47
CA ILE A 130 1.86 10.05 17.73
C ILE A 130 2.28 11.15 18.72
N LYS A 131 1.76 12.38 18.57
CA LYS A 131 1.94 13.48 19.54
C LYS A 131 1.36 13.18 20.93
N LEU A 132 0.29 12.36 20.99
CA LEU A 132 -0.29 11.90 22.24
C LEU A 132 0.58 10.84 22.92
N LYS A 133 1.16 9.89 22.17
CA LYS A 133 2.04 8.84 22.74
C LYS A 133 3.35 9.39 23.34
N SER A 134 3.88 10.50 22.82
CA SER A 134 5.11 11.11 23.34
C SER A 134 4.91 11.96 24.61
N ASN A 135 3.66 12.30 24.98
CA ASN A 135 3.35 13.18 26.11
C ASN A 135 2.60 12.47 27.27
N PHE A 136 2.64 11.14 27.36
CA PHE A 136 2.01 10.37 28.45
C PHE A 136 2.78 10.42 29.79
N ALA A 137 3.21 11.61 30.19
CA ALA A 137 3.51 11.92 31.58
C ALA A 137 2.93 13.29 31.91
N SER A 138 1.83 13.32 32.68
CA SER A 138 1.18 14.51 33.25
C SER A 138 0.23 15.32 32.35
N ALA A 139 -1.02 14.87 32.21
CA ALA A 139 -2.22 15.74 32.27
C ALA A 139 -3.51 14.92 32.06
N ILE A 140 -4.00 14.28 33.11
CA ILE A 140 -5.43 13.96 33.25
C ILE A 140 -5.90 14.68 34.51
N VAL A 141 -7.14 15.18 34.46
CA VAL A 141 -7.87 15.98 35.47
C VAL A 141 -7.82 17.49 35.22
N HIS A 142 -8.70 17.96 34.32
CA HIS A 142 -9.58 19.13 34.46
C HIS A 142 -9.99 19.63 33.08
N LEU A 143 -11.15 19.21 32.55
CA LEU A 143 -11.96 19.97 31.58
C LEU A 143 -13.23 19.17 31.21
N PHE A 144 -14.15 19.02 32.16
CA PHE A 144 -15.56 18.77 31.86
C PHE A 144 -16.39 19.68 32.75
N SER A 145 -16.61 20.92 32.30
CA SER A 145 -17.65 21.82 32.83
C SER A 145 -17.85 22.99 31.87
N SER A 146 -18.57 22.76 30.76
CA SER A 146 -19.53 23.69 30.12
C SER A 146 -19.98 23.15 28.74
N PRO A 147 -21.27 23.19 28.39
CA PRO A 147 -21.74 22.87 27.05
C PRO A 147 -21.48 24.03 26.05
N PRO A 148 -21.22 23.74 24.76
CA PRO A 148 -21.02 24.78 23.75
C PRO A 148 -22.34 25.47 23.37
N PRO A 149 -22.31 26.75 22.93
CA PRO A 149 -23.50 27.50 22.54
C PRO A 149 -24.08 27.03 21.19
N PRO A 150 -25.39 27.22 20.95
CA PRO A 150 -26.02 26.83 19.69
C PRO A 150 -25.68 27.81 18.57
N ILE A 151 -25.32 27.28 17.40
CA ILE A 151 -25.03 28.04 16.18
C ILE A 151 -26.33 28.18 15.37
N SER A 152 -26.66 29.42 14.95
CA SER A 152 -27.84 29.76 14.15
C SER A 152 -27.66 29.37 12.67
N PRO A 153 -28.71 28.85 11.98
CA PRO A 153 -28.60 28.41 10.60
C PRO A 153 -29.02 29.55 9.66
N THR A 154 -28.09 30.42 9.25
CA THR A 154 -28.36 31.28 8.09
C THR A 154 -27.07 31.73 7.42
N THR A 155 -26.59 30.93 6.46
CA THR A 155 -26.10 31.35 5.13
C THR A 155 -25.68 30.06 4.41
N ALA A 156 -26.57 29.50 3.59
CA ALA A 156 -26.18 28.46 2.64
C ALA A 156 -25.37 29.12 1.53
N ILE A 157 -24.04 29.12 1.68
CA ILE A 157 -23.14 29.37 0.58
C ILE A 157 -23.22 28.11 -0.30
N THR A 158 -23.94 28.19 -1.42
CA THR A 158 -23.81 27.19 -2.49
C THR A 158 -22.40 27.34 -3.08
N ILE A 159 -21.43 26.74 -2.41
CA ILE A 159 -20.14 26.45 -3.02
C ILE A 159 -20.48 25.42 -4.09
N LEU A 160 -20.35 25.80 -5.36
CA LEU A 160 -20.29 24.84 -6.46
C LEU A 160 -19.11 23.91 -6.13
N SER A 161 -19.42 22.79 -5.48
CA SER A 161 -18.48 21.70 -5.25
C SER A 161 -17.92 21.35 -6.61
N PRO A 162 -16.60 21.40 -6.85
CA PRO A 162 -16.05 20.72 -8.01
C PRO A 162 -16.58 19.29 -7.97
N SER A 163 -17.09 18.80 -9.10
CA SER A 163 -17.59 17.43 -9.25
C SER A 163 -16.56 16.48 -8.66
N ARG A 164 -16.89 15.84 -7.53
CA ARG A 164 -15.99 14.87 -6.90
C ARG A 164 -15.67 13.79 -7.92
N PRO A 165 -14.44 13.26 -7.97
CA PRO A 165 -14.10 12.17 -8.88
C PRO A 165 -14.97 10.95 -8.52
N GLU A 166 -16.03 10.70 -9.27
CA GLU A 166 -16.86 9.51 -9.12
C GLU A 166 -16.25 8.40 -10.00
N TRP A 167 -15.70 7.37 -9.36
CA TRP A 167 -15.14 6.24 -10.09
C TRP A 167 -16.26 5.42 -10.72
N PRO A 168 -16.09 4.94 -11.96
CA PRO A 168 -17.15 4.24 -12.66
C PRO A 168 -17.56 2.97 -11.91
N ARG A 169 -18.86 2.77 -11.79
CA ARG A 169 -19.42 1.53 -11.25
C ARG A 169 -19.10 0.37 -12.19
N THR A 170 -19.05 -0.84 -11.61
CA THR A 170 -18.97 -2.07 -12.40
C THR A 170 -20.16 -2.17 -13.38
N ALA A 171 -20.04 -3.01 -14.41
CA ALA A 171 -21.14 -3.25 -15.36
C ALA A 171 -22.46 -3.72 -14.70
N SER A 172 -22.39 -4.25 -13.46
CA SER A 172 -23.56 -4.67 -12.67
C SER A 172 -24.02 -3.61 -11.65
N GLY A 173 -23.49 -2.38 -11.71
CA GLY A 173 -23.89 -1.26 -10.85
C GLY A 173 -23.24 -1.22 -9.45
N TYR A 174 -22.41 -2.21 -9.10
CA TYR A 174 -21.64 -2.19 -7.85
C TYR A 174 -20.55 -1.11 -7.87
N PRO A 175 -20.09 -0.61 -6.70
CA PRO A 175 -18.94 0.27 -6.61
C PRO A 175 -17.74 -0.27 -7.38
N SER A 176 -16.89 0.63 -7.89
CA SER A 176 -15.66 0.26 -8.59
C SER A 176 -14.83 -0.77 -7.78
N THR A 177 -14.22 -1.70 -8.50
CA THR A 177 -13.28 -2.69 -7.96
C THR A 177 -11.84 -2.35 -8.36
N ALA A 178 -11.59 -1.10 -8.77
CA ALA A 178 -10.30 -0.67 -9.25
C ALA A 178 -9.28 -0.70 -8.10
N GLY A 179 -8.18 -1.40 -8.32
CA GLY A 179 -7.02 -1.43 -7.43
C GLY A 179 -5.74 -1.37 -8.25
N THR A 180 -4.61 -1.32 -7.57
CA THR A 180 -3.30 -1.29 -8.24
C THR A 180 -2.20 -1.86 -7.35
N THR A 181 -1.30 -2.63 -7.95
CA THR A 181 0.00 -2.90 -7.34
C THR A 181 0.82 -1.62 -7.30
N VAL A 182 1.78 -1.56 -6.40
CA VAL A 182 2.66 -0.41 -6.26
C VAL A 182 4.06 -0.91 -6.00
N SER A 183 5.02 -0.48 -6.81
CA SER A 183 6.44 -0.67 -6.56
C SER A 183 7.14 0.66 -6.74
N ILE A 184 7.71 1.18 -5.67
CA ILE A 184 8.45 2.44 -5.70
C ILE A 184 9.91 2.26 -5.31
N ALA A 185 10.75 3.13 -5.87
CA ALA A 185 12.15 3.30 -5.55
C ALA A 185 12.43 4.79 -5.34
N ILE A 186 13.00 5.14 -4.19
CA ILE A 186 13.47 6.49 -3.87
C ILE A 186 14.98 6.44 -3.73
N ILE A 187 15.68 7.15 -4.61
CA ILE A 187 17.13 7.28 -4.59
C ILE A 187 17.47 8.60 -3.89
N ARG A 188 18.07 8.52 -2.70
CA ARG A 188 18.43 9.67 -1.87
C ARG A 188 19.71 9.38 -1.10
N ASN A 189 20.65 10.34 -1.09
CA ASN A 189 21.88 10.28 -0.28
C ASN A 189 22.68 8.96 -0.44
N GLY A 190 22.79 8.42 -1.66
CA GLY A 190 23.49 7.16 -1.91
C GLY A 190 22.76 5.91 -1.39
N LYS A 191 21.48 6.04 -1.03
CA LYS A 191 20.61 4.94 -0.60
C LYS A 191 19.43 4.78 -1.55
N LEU A 192 18.97 3.54 -1.66
CA LEU A 192 17.78 3.12 -2.37
C LEU A 192 16.73 2.66 -1.36
N TYR A 193 15.68 3.44 -1.18
CA TYR A 193 14.51 3.07 -0.39
C TYR A 193 13.46 2.47 -1.32
N THR A 194 12.84 1.38 -0.89
CA THR A 194 11.80 0.68 -1.67
C THR A 194 10.54 0.52 -0.84
N GLY A 195 9.40 0.64 -1.52
CA GLY A 195 8.08 0.36 -0.95
C GLY A 195 7.28 -0.46 -1.95
N HIS A 196 6.68 -1.55 -1.49
CA HIS A 196 6.07 -2.54 -2.38
C HIS A 196 4.75 -3.11 -1.85
N VAL A 197 3.71 -3.13 -2.69
CA VAL A 197 2.53 -3.99 -2.56
C VAL A 197 2.15 -4.59 -3.90
N GLY A 198 2.06 -5.92 -4.01
CA GLY A 198 1.46 -6.61 -5.15
C GLY A 198 2.41 -7.65 -5.70
N ASP A 199 2.47 -7.81 -7.01
CA ASP A 199 3.31 -8.79 -7.71
C ASP A 199 4.13 -8.18 -8.84
N SER A 200 4.31 -6.85 -8.79
CA SER A 200 5.33 -6.15 -9.58
C SER A 200 6.74 -6.40 -9.01
N ALA A 201 7.78 -6.17 -9.82
CA ALA A 201 9.14 -6.45 -9.42
C ALA A 201 10.05 -5.21 -9.46
N ILE A 202 10.88 -5.06 -8.43
CA ILE A 202 12.08 -4.21 -8.49
C ILE A 202 13.29 -5.14 -8.55
N ILE A 203 14.15 -4.94 -9.55
CA ILE A 203 15.37 -5.72 -9.75
C ILE A 203 16.55 -4.76 -9.83
N LEU A 204 17.58 -5.02 -9.03
CA LEU A 204 18.82 -4.25 -9.02
C LEU A 204 19.96 -5.14 -9.53
N LEU A 205 20.75 -4.64 -10.48
CA LEU A 205 21.90 -5.38 -10.99
C LEU A 205 23.12 -5.14 -10.10
N LYS A 206 23.64 -6.22 -9.50
CA LYS A 206 24.84 -6.18 -8.65
C LYS A 206 26.06 -6.60 -9.45
N ARG A 207 27.16 -5.86 -9.31
CA ARG A 207 28.46 -6.25 -9.85
C ARG A 207 28.97 -7.49 -9.11
N SER A 208 29.43 -8.46 -9.88
CA SER A 208 30.11 -9.67 -9.45
C SER A 208 31.40 -9.79 -10.23
N TYR A 209 32.45 -10.35 -9.62
CA TYR A 209 33.73 -10.55 -10.29
C TYR A 209 33.98 -12.04 -10.46
N LEU A 210 34.22 -12.47 -11.70
CA LEU A 210 34.58 -13.84 -12.02
C LEU A 210 36.05 -14.12 -11.63
N LYS A 211 36.44 -15.40 -11.60
CA LYS A 211 37.80 -15.82 -11.20
C LYS A 211 38.92 -15.25 -12.07
N ASP A 212 38.59 -14.81 -13.28
CA ASP A 212 39.50 -14.16 -14.22
C ASP A 212 39.49 -12.62 -14.13
N ASN A 213 38.86 -12.06 -13.09
CA ASN A 213 38.63 -10.63 -12.87
C ASN A 213 37.75 -9.95 -13.92
N SER A 214 37.03 -10.70 -14.76
CA SER A 214 35.99 -10.12 -15.61
C SER A 214 34.76 -9.73 -14.77
N GLU A 215 34.11 -8.64 -15.17
CA GLU A 215 32.89 -8.16 -14.53
C GLU A 215 31.67 -8.93 -15.04
N ASP A 216 30.84 -9.37 -14.11
CA ASP A 216 29.53 -9.97 -14.34
C ASP A 216 28.45 -9.14 -13.62
N LEU A 217 27.23 -9.14 -14.16
CA LEU A 217 26.09 -8.43 -13.58
C LEU A 217 25.01 -9.44 -13.18
N VAL A 218 24.84 -9.60 -11.87
CA VAL A 218 23.88 -10.56 -11.31
C VAL A 218 22.59 -9.82 -10.94
N PRO A 219 21.43 -10.23 -11.47
CA PRO A 219 20.15 -9.65 -11.08
C PRO A 219 19.82 -10.00 -9.63
N HIS A 220 19.52 -8.99 -8.83
CA HIS A 220 19.06 -9.13 -7.46
C HIS A 220 17.65 -8.57 -7.34
N ARG A 221 16.66 -9.45 -7.21
CA ARG A 221 15.26 -9.06 -6.99
C ARG A 221 15.10 -8.51 -5.58
N LEU A 222 14.53 -7.31 -5.47
CA LEU A 222 14.35 -6.61 -4.19
C LEU A 222 12.96 -6.81 -3.58
N THR A 223 11.97 -7.22 -4.38
CA THR A 223 10.58 -7.43 -3.94
C THR A 223 10.18 -8.89 -3.97
N ILE A 224 9.28 -9.27 -3.07
CA ILE A 224 8.63 -10.59 -3.02
C ILE A 224 7.18 -10.41 -3.43
N ASP A 225 6.67 -11.31 -4.28
CA ASP A 225 5.28 -11.22 -4.72
C ASP A 225 4.32 -11.51 -3.57
N HIS A 226 3.39 -10.60 -3.32
CA HIS A 226 2.29 -10.77 -2.37
C HIS A 226 1.17 -11.62 -2.96
N LYS A 227 1.47 -12.91 -3.15
CA LYS A 227 0.51 -13.89 -3.66
C LYS A 227 -0.39 -14.43 -2.54
N PRO A 228 -1.69 -14.64 -2.78
CA PRO A 228 -2.60 -15.21 -1.77
C PRO A 228 -2.18 -16.58 -1.23
N GLU A 229 -1.42 -17.34 -2.00
CA GLU A 229 -0.87 -18.64 -1.62
C GLU A 229 0.40 -18.58 -0.76
N SER A 230 1.07 -17.43 -0.65
CA SER A 230 2.28 -17.28 0.17
C SER A 230 1.95 -17.46 1.66
N GLU A 231 2.80 -18.15 2.42
CA GLU A 231 2.54 -18.50 3.83
C GLU A 231 2.27 -17.27 4.70
N ASP A 232 3.07 -16.22 4.55
CA ASP A 232 2.91 -14.96 5.28
C ASP A 232 1.58 -14.28 4.98
N GLU A 233 1.17 -14.27 3.70
CA GLU A 233 -0.11 -13.69 3.28
C GLU A 233 -1.29 -14.53 3.75
N GLN A 234 -1.17 -15.86 3.76
CA GLN A 234 -2.19 -16.73 4.35
C GLN A 234 -2.34 -16.46 5.85
N ALA A 235 -1.24 -16.33 6.58
CA ALA A 235 -1.25 -16.05 8.01
C ALA A 235 -1.91 -14.69 8.29
N ARG A 236 -1.50 -13.65 7.55
CA ARG A 236 -2.09 -12.31 7.65
C ARG A 236 -3.58 -12.32 7.34
N ILE A 237 -4.00 -12.96 6.24
CA ILE A 237 -5.41 -13.04 5.84
C ILE A 237 -6.23 -13.75 6.92
N ARG A 238 -5.72 -14.82 7.53
CA ARG A 238 -6.39 -15.50 8.65
C ARG A 238 -6.57 -14.59 9.87
N ILE A 239 -5.53 -13.83 10.23
CA ILE A 239 -5.59 -12.87 11.35
C ILE A 239 -6.58 -11.73 11.05
N ALA A 240 -6.64 -11.25 9.81
CA ALA A 240 -7.61 -10.25 9.36
C ALA A 240 -9.06 -10.77 9.32
N GLY A 241 -9.31 -11.99 9.81
CA GLY A 241 -10.62 -12.62 9.86
C GLY A 241 -11.00 -13.27 8.54
N GLY A 242 -10.04 -13.60 7.68
CA GLY A 242 -10.26 -14.40 6.49
C GLY A 242 -10.11 -15.90 6.72
N SER A 243 -10.47 -16.73 5.76
CA SER A 243 -10.27 -18.19 5.82
C SER A 243 -9.54 -18.70 4.57
N TYR A 244 -8.86 -19.84 4.67
CA TYR A 244 -8.16 -20.45 3.53
C TYR A 244 -8.81 -21.79 3.20
N VAL A 245 -9.38 -21.93 2.00
CA VAL A 245 -10.00 -23.19 1.57
C VAL A 245 -9.32 -23.66 0.30
N ILE A 246 -8.50 -24.69 0.43
CA ILE A 246 -7.90 -25.40 -0.70
C ILE A 246 -8.95 -26.39 -1.19
N SER A 247 -9.65 -26.08 -2.28
CA SER A 247 -10.57 -27.02 -2.90
C SER A 247 -9.77 -28.10 -3.63
N PHE A 248 -9.45 -29.19 -2.94
CA PHE A 248 -9.25 -30.48 -3.60
C PHE A 248 -10.55 -31.27 -3.45
N LEU A 249 -11.20 -31.49 -4.60
CA LEU A 249 -12.38 -32.33 -4.85
C LEU A 249 -13.75 -31.70 -4.54
N ASP A 250 -14.61 -31.78 -5.55
CA ASP A 250 -16.06 -31.78 -5.43
C ASP A 250 -16.48 -32.83 -4.39
N PHE A 251 -16.81 -32.41 -3.17
CA PHE A 251 -17.57 -33.24 -2.23
C PHE A 251 -18.86 -32.52 -1.82
N PRO A 252 -19.99 -33.25 -1.72
CA PRO A 252 -21.27 -32.69 -1.29
C PRO A 252 -21.19 -32.18 0.17
N PRO A 253 -22.06 -31.25 0.58
CA PRO A 253 -21.87 -30.46 1.79
C PRO A 253 -22.25 -31.29 3.02
N LEU A 254 -21.30 -32.02 3.56
CA LEU A 254 -21.30 -32.49 4.93
C LEU A 254 -19.90 -32.28 5.48
N TRP A 255 -19.78 -32.05 6.79
CA TRP A 255 -18.56 -31.91 7.59
C TRP A 255 -17.99 -30.49 7.75
N TYR A 256 -18.41 -29.84 8.84
CA TYR A 256 -17.47 -29.58 9.94
C TYR A 256 -18.24 -29.64 11.28
N PHE A 257 -18.09 -30.75 12.00
CA PHE A 257 -18.33 -30.87 13.43
C PHE A 257 -16.97 -31.04 14.10
N THR A 258 -16.64 -30.19 15.06
CA THR A 258 -15.79 -30.57 16.19
C THR A 258 -16.32 -29.85 17.42
N VAL A 259 -16.74 -30.65 18.40
CA VAL A 259 -17.27 -30.28 19.70
C VAL A 259 -16.12 -30.31 20.72
N ALA A 260 -16.02 -29.28 21.56
CA ALA A 260 -15.66 -29.29 23.00
C ALA A 260 -15.62 -27.80 23.45
N ASP A 261 -16.23 -27.32 24.53
CA ASP A 261 -16.65 -27.99 25.75
C ASP A 261 -17.67 -27.16 26.58
N PHE A 262 -18.48 -27.86 27.38
CA PHE A 262 -19.35 -27.53 28.53
C PHE A 262 -20.21 -26.24 28.62
N GLY A 263 -21.54 -26.45 28.78
CA GLY A 263 -22.42 -25.56 29.56
C GLY A 263 -23.85 -25.45 29.03
N ASP A 264 -24.81 -26.04 29.74
CA ASP A 264 -26.25 -26.15 29.42
C ASP A 264 -26.97 -24.84 29.03
N SER A 265 -27.52 -24.79 27.80
CA SER A 265 -28.86 -24.24 27.50
C SER A 265 -29.27 -24.45 26.03
N PRO A 266 -30.43 -25.03 25.70
CA PRO A 266 -30.88 -25.19 24.32
C PRO A 266 -31.61 -23.93 23.86
N GLN A 267 -30.85 -22.92 23.42
CA GLN A 267 -31.39 -21.92 22.50
C GLN A 267 -30.73 -22.11 21.15
N MET A 268 -31.45 -22.77 20.23
CA MET A 268 -31.12 -22.74 18.81
C MET A 268 -31.26 -21.31 18.31
N LEU A 269 -30.18 -20.54 18.40
CA LEU A 269 -29.99 -19.37 17.55
C LEU A 269 -29.63 -19.89 16.15
N PRO A 270 -30.23 -19.37 15.07
CA PRO A 270 -29.78 -19.70 13.72
C PRO A 270 -28.35 -19.18 13.58
N ILE A 271 -27.39 -20.10 13.56
CA ILE A 271 -25.98 -19.81 13.31
C ILE A 271 -25.88 -19.43 11.83
N VAL A 272 -26.13 -18.16 11.52
CA VAL A 272 -25.67 -17.56 10.28
C VAL A 272 -24.17 -17.36 10.45
N ILE A 273 -23.40 -18.38 10.08
CA ILE A 273 -21.95 -18.20 9.89
C ILE A 273 -21.82 -17.20 8.74
N LYS A 274 -21.59 -15.93 9.08
CA LYS A 274 -21.05 -14.97 8.11
C LYS A 274 -19.75 -15.59 7.61
N LYS A 275 -19.70 -15.99 6.34
CA LYS A 275 -18.48 -16.55 5.77
C LYS A 275 -17.41 -15.46 5.80
N PRO A 276 -16.34 -15.60 6.59
CA PRO A 276 -15.20 -14.70 6.50
C PRO A 276 -14.69 -14.69 5.06
N PRO A 277 -14.21 -13.57 4.52
CA PRO A 277 -13.65 -13.53 3.18
C PRO A 277 -12.47 -14.51 3.05
N TYR A 278 -12.46 -15.35 2.03
CA TYR A 278 -11.48 -16.44 1.94
C TYR A 278 -10.64 -16.38 0.67
N VAL A 279 -9.50 -17.06 0.65
CA VAL A 279 -8.78 -17.36 -0.59
C VAL A 279 -9.38 -18.64 -1.18
N ALA A 280 -9.66 -18.63 -2.48
CA ALA A 280 -10.21 -19.76 -3.21
C ALA A 280 -9.42 -20.02 -4.50
N LEU A 281 -9.32 -21.29 -4.88
CA LEU A 281 -8.73 -21.67 -6.16
C LEU A 281 -9.72 -21.45 -7.30
N LYS A 282 -9.28 -20.81 -8.37
CA LYS A 282 -10.00 -20.72 -9.64
C LYS A 282 -9.06 -21.04 -10.78
N SER A 283 -9.33 -22.15 -11.46
CA SER A 283 -8.47 -22.67 -12.54
C SER A 283 -7.01 -22.86 -12.08
N GLY A 284 -6.82 -23.39 -10.86
CA GLY A 284 -5.49 -23.64 -10.27
C GLY A 284 -4.79 -22.40 -9.68
N VAL A 285 -5.36 -21.21 -9.80
CA VAL A 285 -4.78 -19.96 -9.25
C VAL A 285 -5.51 -19.57 -7.97
N ALA A 286 -4.77 -19.33 -6.90
CA ALA A 286 -5.33 -18.82 -5.65
C ALA A 286 -5.77 -17.36 -5.81
N ARG A 287 -6.97 -17.05 -5.34
CA ARG A 287 -7.55 -15.72 -5.46
C ARG A 287 -8.25 -15.29 -4.18
N VAL A 288 -8.05 -14.04 -3.78
CA VAL A 288 -8.87 -13.39 -2.76
C VAL A 288 -10.30 -13.30 -3.29
N VAL A 289 -11.25 -13.76 -2.47
CA VAL A 289 -12.67 -13.80 -2.80
C VAL A 289 -13.32 -12.45 -2.54
N TRP A 290 -14.02 -11.94 -3.54
CA TRP A 290 -14.96 -10.83 -3.40
C TRP A 290 -16.36 -11.37 -3.14
N THR A 291 -16.97 -10.96 -2.03
CA THR A 291 -18.36 -11.30 -1.70
C THR A 291 -19.27 -10.14 -2.08
N ARG A 292 -20.30 -10.41 -2.87
CA ARG A 292 -21.28 -9.40 -3.32
C ARG A 292 -22.72 -9.91 -3.19
N PRO A 293 -23.73 -9.04 -3.12
CA PRO A 293 -25.13 -9.45 -3.23
C PRO A 293 -25.39 -10.24 -4.51
N LEU A 294 -26.37 -11.16 -4.49
CA LEU A 294 -26.78 -11.87 -5.71
C LEU A 294 -27.18 -10.87 -6.81
N LYS A 295 -26.90 -11.20 -8.09
CA LYS A 295 -27.14 -10.32 -9.25
C LYS A 295 -28.56 -9.74 -9.37
N HIS A 296 -29.56 -10.40 -8.79
CA HIS A 296 -30.96 -9.96 -8.82
C HIS A 296 -31.38 -9.17 -7.57
N HIS A 297 -30.47 -8.93 -6.62
CA HIS A 297 -30.74 -8.14 -5.43
C HIS A 297 -30.99 -6.68 -5.81
N THR A 298 -32.13 -6.15 -5.39
CA THR A 298 -32.50 -4.74 -5.56
C THR A 298 -32.63 -4.08 -4.19
N GLY A 299 -32.16 -2.83 -4.08
CA GLY A 299 -32.20 -2.05 -2.85
C GLY A 299 -30.96 -2.19 -1.94
N PRO A 300 -30.99 -1.59 -0.73
CA PRO A 300 -29.82 -1.52 0.15
C PRO A 300 -29.34 -2.91 0.60
N VAL A 301 -28.02 -3.09 0.67
CA VAL A 301 -27.40 -4.30 1.21
C VAL A 301 -27.53 -4.30 2.73
N ARG A 302 -28.17 -5.32 3.29
CA ARG A 302 -28.37 -5.52 4.74
C ARG A 302 -27.61 -6.77 5.19
N ARG A 303 -27.46 -6.96 6.51
CA ARG A 303 -26.81 -8.16 7.07
C ARG A 303 -27.45 -9.48 6.63
N SER A 304 -28.75 -9.47 6.32
CA SER A 304 -29.49 -10.65 5.84
C SER A 304 -29.53 -10.78 4.31
N THR A 305 -28.90 -9.87 3.56
CA THR A 305 -28.91 -9.91 2.10
C THR A 305 -28.16 -11.16 1.60
N PRO A 306 -28.78 -12.01 0.77
CA PRO A 306 -28.07 -13.14 0.15
C PRO A 306 -26.90 -12.67 -0.71
N THR A 307 -25.75 -13.34 -0.56
CA THR A 307 -24.51 -13.00 -1.26
C THR A 307 -23.94 -14.19 -2.03
N GLU A 308 -23.15 -13.90 -3.05
CA GLU A 308 -22.27 -14.85 -3.75
C GLU A 308 -20.81 -14.52 -3.51
N SER A 309 -19.96 -15.55 -3.51
CA SER A 309 -18.51 -15.46 -3.33
C SER A 309 -17.80 -15.71 -4.65
N ILE A 310 -16.97 -14.76 -5.09
CA ILE A 310 -16.31 -14.77 -6.38
C ILE A 310 -14.80 -14.75 -6.18
N PRO A 311 -14.05 -15.81 -6.58
CA PRO A 311 -12.60 -15.76 -6.61
C PRO A 311 -12.16 -14.69 -7.62
N PHE A 312 -11.67 -13.57 -7.09
CA PHE A 312 -11.56 -12.32 -7.83
C PHE A 312 -10.11 -11.97 -8.14
N LEU A 313 -9.34 -11.62 -7.09
CA LEU A 313 -8.02 -11.01 -7.25
C LEU A 313 -6.89 -12.00 -6.94
N ALA A 314 -5.85 -12.06 -7.78
CA ALA A 314 -4.72 -12.97 -7.63
C ALA A 314 -3.51 -12.34 -6.90
N VAL A 315 -3.73 -11.23 -6.21
CA VAL A 315 -2.76 -10.57 -5.31
C VAL A 315 -3.41 -10.37 -3.94
N ALA A 316 -2.59 -10.42 -2.90
CA ALA A 316 -3.02 -10.30 -1.50
C ALA A 316 -2.76 -8.90 -0.91
N ARG A 317 -1.96 -8.07 -1.60
CA ARG A 317 -1.71 -6.67 -1.23
C ARG A 317 -1.78 -5.77 -2.45
N SER A 318 -2.39 -4.60 -2.28
CA SER A 318 -2.52 -3.57 -3.31
C SER A 318 -3.19 -2.33 -2.72
N LEU A 319 -3.13 -1.20 -3.44
CA LEU A 319 -3.88 0.00 -3.09
C LEU A 319 -5.20 0.05 -3.87
N GLY A 320 -6.27 0.55 -3.25
CA GLY A 320 -7.55 0.78 -3.93
C GLY A 320 -8.56 -0.37 -3.90
N ASP A 321 -8.18 -1.58 -3.47
CA ASP A 321 -9.08 -2.73 -3.30
C ASP A 321 -9.99 -2.61 -2.06
N VAL A 322 -10.71 -1.49 -1.99
CA VAL A 322 -11.60 -1.09 -0.90
C VAL A 322 -12.82 -2.00 -0.74
N TRP A 323 -13.13 -2.81 -1.74
CA TRP A 323 -14.14 -3.85 -1.60
C TRP A 323 -13.71 -4.97 -0.62
N SER A 324 -12.42 -5.06 -0.27
CA SER A 324 -11.86 -6.11 0.58
C SER A 324 -11.88 -5.80 2.09
N TYR A 325 -12.52 -4.70 2.49
CA TYR A 325 -12.62 -4.34 3.89
C TYR A 325 -13.58 -5.27 4.66
N CYS A 326 -13.12 -5.77 5.79
CA CYS A 326 -13.88 -6.59 6.70
C CYS A 326 -14.39 -5.73 7.86
N GLU A 327 -15.71 -5.51 7.91
CA GLU A 327 -16.35 -4.71 8.96
C GLU A 327 -16.19 -5.30 10.36
N ASP A 328 -16.08 -6.63 10.48
CA ASP A 328 -15.99 -7.34 11.76
C ASP A 328 -14.58 -7.22 12.37
N THR A 329 -13.52 -7.24 11.56
CA THR A 329 -12.12 -7.09 12.03
C THR A 329 -11.56 -5.69 11.87
N LYS A 330 -12.23 -4.82 11.13
CA LYS A 330 -11.77 -3.47 10.75
C LYS A 330 -10.50 -3.47 9.89
N GLU A 331 -10.21 -4.59 9.27
CA GLU A 331 -9.01 -4.81 8.46
C GLU A 331 -9.35 -5.02 6.98
N PHE A 332 -8.36 -4.80 6.11
CA PHE A 332 -8.44 -5.13 4.69
C PHE A 332 -7.87 -6.51 4.42
N ILE A 333 -8.61 -7.36 3.72
CA ILE A 333 -8.09 -8.66 3.28
C ILE A 333 -6.99 -8.43 2.24
N VAL A 334 -7.22 -7.50 1.31
CA VAL A 334 -6.20 -7.05 0.36
C VAL A 334 -5.47 -5.89 1.01
N SER A 335 -4.33 -6.17 1.66
CA SER A 335 -3.70 -5.21 2.54
C SER A 335 -3.03 -4.06 1.75
N PRO A 336 -3.15 -2.80 2.21
CA PRO A 336 -2.36 -1.70 1.68
C PRO A 336 -0.97 -1.56 2.31
N GLU A 337 -0.64 -2.39 3.31
CA GLU A 337 0.60 -2.31 4.08
C GLU A 337 1.81 -2.71 3.20
N PRO A 338 2.76 -1.80 2.95
CA PRO A 338 3.90 -2.08 2.09
C PRO A 338 4.98 -2.89 2.79
N ASP A 339 5.65 -3.72 2.02
CA ASP A 339 7.00 -4.16 2.35
C ASP A 339 7.97 -3.01 2.09
N LEU A 340 8.86 -2.76 3.05
CA LEU A 340 9.78 -1.63 3.07
C LEU A 340 11.21 -2.12 3.24
N ALA A 341 12.14 -1.52 2.50
CA ALA A 341 13.57 -1.79 2.66
C ALA A 341 14.42 -0.61 2.22
N VAL A 342 15.56 -0.43 2.87
CA VAL A 342 16.62 0.50 2.49
C VAL A 342 17.89 -0.28 2.16
N ARG A 343 18.63 0.19 1.16
CA ARG A 343 19.95 -0.37 0.77
C ARG A 343 20.90 0.75 0.42
N GLU A 344 22.15 0.62 0.84
CA GLU A 344 23.22 1.47 0.33
C GLU A 344 23.54 1.09 -1.12
N ILE A 345 23.65 2.08 -1.99
CA ILE A 345 24.02 1.92 -3.39
C ILE A 345 25.36 2.63 -3.63
N THR A 346 26.43 1.85 -3.69
CA THR A 346 27.78 2.32 -4.04
C THR A 346 28.16 1.84 -5.44
N GLY A 347 29.04 2.59 -6.11
CA GLY A 347 29.43 2.25 -7.49
C GLY A 347 30.38 1.08 -7.65
N GLU A 348 30.95 0.63 -6.55
CA GLU A 348 31.70 -0.61 -6.50
C GLU A 348 30.76 -1.82 -6.50
N LEU A 349 29.55 -1.68 -5.94
CA LEU A 349 28.62 -2.77 -5.73
C LEU A 349 27.53 -2.85 -6.81
N TYR A 350 27.12 -1.73 -7.40
CA TYR A 350 25.94 -1.68 -8.26
C TYR A 350 26.18 -0.91 -9.56
N HIS A 351 25.62 -1.45 -10.65
CA HIS A 351 25.42 -0.71 -11.88
C HIS A 351 23.95 -0.23 -11.89
N CYS A 352 23.75 1.07 -11.65
CA CYS A 352 22.44 1.71 -11.76
C CYS A 352 22.27 2.34 -13.14
#